data_AF-Q8S6U0-F1
#
_entry.id   AF-Q8S6U0-F1
#
_cell.length_a   1.000
_cell.length_b   1.000
_cell.length_c   1.000
_cell.angle_alpha   90.00
_cell.angle_beta   90.00
_cell.angle_gamma   90.00
#
_symmetry.space_group_name_H-M   'P 1'
#
loop_
_entity.id
_entity.type
_entity.pdbx_description
1 polymer ?
#
loop_
_entity_poly.entity_id
_entity_poly.type
_entity_poly.pdbx_seq_one_letter_code
_entity_poly.pdbx_strand_id
1 'polypeptide(L)'
;MANSVFTVTDENGNFTIELPSRLHATPNLEKACSVKVLQLPLDCACWPRRSPSYYHGIQLSSSEDGIRSYTTGVIRLQHHDTKSDMSMHHVGTE
;
A
#
# COMPACT_ATOMS: atom_id res chain seq x y z
N MET A 1 -12.18 -21.23 -4.07
CA MET A 1 -11.42 -20.31 -4.95
C MET A 1 -10.94 -19.13 -4.11
N ALA A 2 -9.63 -18.85 -4.03
CA ALA A 2 -9.08 -17.88 -3.07
C ALA A 2 -9.25 -16.43 -3.54
N ASN A 3 -9.92 -15.55 -2.79
CA ASN A 3 -10.15 -14.14 -3.15
C ASN A 3 -8.95 -13.21 -2.87
N SER A 4 -7.75 -13.79 -2.90
CA SER A 4 -6.49 -13.13 -2.56
C SER A 4 -5.42 -13.58 -3.54
N VAL A 5 -4.52 -12.66 -3.87
CA VAL A 5 -3.34 -12.89 -4.68
C VAL A 5 -2.14 -12.32 -3.92
N PHE A 6 -0.99 -12.95 -4.08
CA PHE A 6 0.23 -12.61 -3.37
C PHE A 6 1.34 -12.32 -4.37
N THR A 7 2.18 -11.35 -4.05
CA THR A 7 3.37 -10.99 -4.83
C THR A 7 4.47 -10.51 -3.89
N VAL A 8 5.69 -10.43 -4.41
CA VAL A 8 6.86 -9.90 -3.71
C VAL A 8 7.26 -8.60 -4.42
N THR A 9 7.76 -7.63 -3.66
CA THR A 9 8.29 -6.39 -4.23
C THR A 9 9.62 -6.61 -4.95
N ASP A 10 9.90 -5.81 -5.98
CA ASP A 10 11.19 -5.79 -6.67
C ASP A 10 12.30 -5.06 -5.86
N GLU A 11 13.49 -4.92 -6.43
CA GLU A 11 14.62 -4.22 -5.81
C GLU A 11 14.35 -2.73 -5.49
N ASN A 12 13.38 -2.11 -6.18
CA ASN A 12 12.97 -0.72 -5.96
C ASN A 12 11.81 -0.61 -4.97
N GLY A 13 11.27 -1.72 -4.49
CA GLY A 13 10.11 -1.76 -3.60
C GLY A 13 8.76 -1.64 -4.33
N ASN A 14 8.74 -1.72 -5.67
CA ASN A 14 7.50 -1.72 -6.44
C ASN A 14 6.92 -3.13 -6.52
N PHE A 15 5.63 -3.22 -6.74
CA PHE A 15 4.95 -4.48 -7.01
C PHE A 15 3.90 -4.29 -8.10
N THR A 16 3.67 -5.33 -8.88
CA THR A 16 2.59 -5.40 -9.86
C THR A 16 1.81 -6.67 -9.63
N ILE A 17 0.49 -6.55 -9.71
CA ILE A 17 -0.44 -7.66 -9.55
C ILE A 17 -1.37 -7.64 -10.76
N GLU A 18 -1.29 -8.70 -11.56
CA GLU A 18 -2.30 -8.97 -12.57
C GLU A 18 -3.61 -9.35 -11.89
N LEU A 19 -4.65 -8.54 -12.11
CA LEU A 19 -5.94 -8.77 -11.48
C LEU A 19 -6.52 -10.09 -12.01
N PRO A 20 -7.01 -11.01 -11.15
CA PRO A 20 -7.69 -12.20 -11.61
C PRO A 20 -8.91 -11.86 -12.47
N SER A 21 -9.08 -12.53 -13.61
CA SER A 21 -10.13 -12.25 -14.61
C SER A 21 -11.54 -12.08 -14.03
N ARG A 22 -11.92 -12.90 -13.04
CA ARG A 22 -13.23 -12.81 -12.36
C ARG A 22 -13.46 -11.50 -11.59
N LEU A 23 -12.40 -10.76 -11.26
CA LEU A 23 -12.48 -9.46 -10.58
C LEU A 23 -12.50 -8.29 -11.60
N HIS A 24 -12.26 -8.54 -12.89
CA HIS A 24 -12.30 -7.48 -13.91
C HIS A 24 -13.69 -6.84 -14.04
N ALA A 25 -14.75 -7.63 -13.81
CA ALA A 25 -16.13 -7.17 -13.86
C ALA A 25 -16.62 -6.59 -12.53
N THR A 26 -15.80 -6.57 -11.47
CA THR A 26 -16.22 -6.06 -10.17
C THR A 26 -16.44 -4.55 -10.24
N PRO A 27 -17.67 -4.06 -9.99
CA PRO A 27 -17.92 -2.62 -9.93
C PRO A 27 -17.26 -2.04 -8.68
N ASN A 28 -16.72 -0.82 -8.79
CA ASN A 28 -16.04 -0.11 -7.70
C ASN A 28 -14.94 -0.97 -7.02
N LEU A 29 -14.04 -1.55 -7.82
CA LEU A 29 -12.96 -2.41 -7.33
C LEU A 29 -12.12 -1.72 -6.23
N GLU A 30 -11.98 -0.40 -6.30
CA GLU A 30 -11.33 0.45 -5.30
C GLU A 30 -11.96 0.39 -3.90
N LYS A 31 -13.22 -0.01 -3.79
CA LYS A 31 -13.92 -0.25 -2.52
C LYS A 31 -13.95 -1.73 -2.12
N ALA A 32 -13.72 -2.63 -3.06
CA ALA A 32 -13.82 -4.08 -2.85
C ALA A 32 -12.47 -4.73 -2.52
N CYS A 33 -11.37 -4.13 -2.96
CA CYS A 33 -10.03 -4.68 -2.81
C CYS A 33 -9.14 -3.80 -1.94
N SER A 34 -8.22 -4.45 -1.24
CA SER A 34 -7.17 -3.79 -0.48
C SER A 34 -5.89 -4.60 -0.51
N VAL A 35 -4.76 -3.91 -0.34
CA VAL A 35 -3.43 -4.48 -0.32
C VAL A 35 -2.95 -4.54 1.13
N LYS A 36 -2.34 -5.66 1.51
CA LYS A 36 -1.76 -5.84 2.84
C LYS A 36 -0.32 -6.31 2.70
N VAL A 37 0.58 -5.66 3.43
CA VAL A 37 1.95 -6.14 3.61
C VAL A 37 1.91 -7.34 4.55
N LEU A 38 2.29 -8.51 4.05
CA LEU A 38 2.23 -9.76 4.81
C LEU A 38 3.55 -10.10 5.50
N GLN A 39 4.66 -9.81 4.82
CA GLN A 39 5.99 -10.16 5.27
C GLN A 39 6.97 -9.06 4.89
N LEU A 40 7.92 -8.80 5.78
CA LEU A 40 9.09 -7.96 5.53
C LEU A 40 10.33 -8.85 5.46
N PRO A 41 11.40 -8.42 4.77
CA PRO A 41 12.70 -9.09 4.83
C PRO A 41 13.15 -9.22 6.30
N LEU A 42 13.81 -10.35 6.63
CA LEU A 42 14.23 -10.64 8.00
C LEU A 42 15.14 -9.54 8.59
N ASP A 43 16.00 -8.96 7.76
CA ASP A 43 16.97 -7.94 8.18
C ASP A 43 16.41 -6.51 8.09
N CYS A 44 15.09 -6.36 7.90
CA CYS A 44 14.45 -5.06 7.83
C CYS A 44 14.27 -4.46 9.23
N ALA A 45 14.93 -3.33 9.51
CA ALA A 45 14.72 -2.54 10.73
C ALA A 45 13.40 -1.75 10.72
N CYS A 46 12.55 -1.95 9.71
CA CYS A 46 11.24 -1.34 9.62
C CYS A 46 10.17 -2.28 10.16
N TRP A 47 9.22 -1.74 10.94
CA TRP A 47 8.03 -2.48 11.38
C TRP A 47 6.76 -1.90 10.75
N PRO A 48 5.72 -2.74 10.57
CA PRO A 48 4.38 -2.23 10.38
C PRO A 48 4.04 -1.39 11.63
N ARG A 49 3.72 -0.11 11.44
CA ARG A 49 3.24 0.81 12.50
C ARG A 49 2.25 0.05 13.38
N ARG A 50 2.48 -0.09 14.71
CA ARG A 50 1.77 -0.89 15.75
C ARG A 50 0.27 -1.22 15.52
N SER A 51 -0.04 -1.86 14.41
CA SER A 51 -1.37 -2.12 13.88
C SER A 51 -1.16 -3.09 12.71
N PRO A 52 -1.22 -4.41 12.94
CA PRO A 52 -0.98 -5.45 11.93
C PRO A 52 -2.03 -5.51 10.80
N SER A 53 -2.76 -4.43 10.54
CA SER A 53 -3.93 -4.38 9.65
C SER A 53 -4.19 -3.02 8.99
N TYR A 54 -3.17 -2.28 8.55
CA TYR A 54 -3.45 -1.21 7.59
C TYR A 54 -3.62 -1.83 6.21
N TYR A 55 -4.84 -2.26 5.92
CA TYR A 55 -5.28 -2.51 4.56
C TYR A 55 -5.12 -1.20 3.78
N HIS A 56 -4.32 -1.24 2.72
CA HIS A 56 -4.13 -0.12 1.82
C HIS A 56 -5.19 -0.21 0.72
N GLY A 57 -6.10 0.76 0.70
CA GLY A 57 -7.04 0.88 -0.41
C GLY A 57 -6.30 1.08 -1.73
N ILE A 58 -6.92 0.62 -2.82
CA ILE A 58 -6.46 0.93 -4.16
C ILE A 58 -7.30 2.08 -4.72
N GLN A 59 -6.77 2.80 -5.70
CA GLN A 59 -7.46 3.87 -6.40
C GLN A 59 -7.24 3.68 -7.91
N LEU A 60 -8.25 4.04 -8.71
CA LEU A 60 -8.13 4.00 -10.17
C LEU A 60 -7.09 5.04 -10.60
N SER A 61 -6.01 4.58 -11.23
CA SER A 61 -4.96 5.44 -11.76
C SER A 61 -5.16 5.76 -13.23
N SER A 62 -5.68 4.82 -14.01
CA SER A 62 -5.95 5.00 -15.43
C SER A 62 -7.04 4.04 -15.90
N SER A 63 -7.80 4.48 -16.89
CA SER A 63 -8.75 3.63 -17.63
C SER A 63 -8.67 3.98 -19.12
N GLU A 64 -8.05 3.12 -19.91
CA GLU A 64 -7.84 3.30 -21.35
C GLU A 64 -8.11 1.98 -22.07
N ASP A 65 -8.83 2.01 -23.19
CA ASP A 65 -9.14 0.83 -24.02
C ASP A 65 -9.70 -0.39 -23.26
N GLY A 66 -10.47 -0.14 -22.20
CA GLY A 66 -11.03 -1.20 -21.35
C GLY A 66 -10.05 -1.81 -20.34
N ILE A 67 -8.79 -1.35 -20.33
CA ILE A 67 -7.78 -1.69 -19.34
C ILE A 67 -7.87 -0.69 -18.19
N ARG A 68 -8.00 -1.19 -16.96
CA ARG A 68 -8.04 -0.37 -15.74
C ARG A 68 -6.79 -0.65 -14.91
N SER A 69 -6.04 0.41 -14.65
CA SER A 69 -4.86 0.35 -13.78
C SER A 69 -5.20 0.95 -12.43
N TYR A 70 -4.82 0.26 -11.36
CA TYR A 70 -5.05 0.69 -9.99
C TYR A 70 -3.73 0.86 -9.25
N THR A 71 -3.67 1.81 -8.32
CA THR A 71 -2.50 2.06 -7.48
C THR A 71 -2.89 2.17 -6.02
N THR A 72 -2.02 1.70 -5.13
CA THR A 72 -2.09 1.98 -3.69
C THR A 72 -1.45 3.32 -3.33
N GLY A 73 -0.80 3.99 -4.30
CA GLY A 73 0.20 5.00 -4.00
C GLY A 73 1.40 4.39 -3.26
N VAL A 74 2.07 5.21 -2.45
CA VAL A 74 3.27 4.79 -1.69
C VAL A 74 2.87 4.22 -0.34
N ILE A 75 3.20 2.94 -0.11
CA ILE A 75 3.08 2.31 1.20
C ILE A 75 4.36 2.61 2.00
N ARG A 76 4.22 3.31 3.14
CA ARG A 76 5.36 3.67 4.01
C ARG A 76 5.42 2.77 5.24
N LEU A 77 6.59 2.16 5.45
CA LEU A 77 6.92 1.40 6.65
C LEU A 77 7.64 2.33 7.65
N GLN A 78 7.51 2.06 8.96
CA GLN A 78 8.17 2.88 9.99
C GLN A 78 9.47 2.22 10.46
N HIS A 79 10.54 3.01 10.57
CA HIS A 79 11.80 2.54 11.13
C HIS A 79 11.77 2.50 12.67
N HIS A 80 12.45 1.54 13.26
CA HIS A 80 12.56 1.34 14.71
C HIS A 80 13.03 2.61 15.48
N ASP A 81 13.87 3.46 14.86
CA ASP A 81 14.57 4.54 15.56
C ASP A 81 14.11 5.97 15.25
N THR A 82 13.05 6.16 14.47
CA THR A 82 12.46 7.50 14.36
C THR A 82 11.60 7.79 15.58
N LYS A 83 12.19 8.40 16.61
CA LYS A 83 11.45 9.35 17.45
C LYS A 83 10.73 10.28 16.48
N SER A 84 9.41 10.21 16.44
CA SER A 84 8.60 11.22 15.76
C SER A 84 9.01 12.55 16.38
N ASP A 85 9.86 13.31 15.68
CA ASP A 85 10.20 14.64 16.13
C ASP A 85 8.90 15.45 16.11
N MET A 86 8.45 15.76 17.32
CA MET A 86 7.20 16.44 17.60
C MET A 86 7.29 17.85 17.02
N SER A 87 6.25 18.21 16.28
CA SER A 87 5.76 19.57 16.09
C SER A 87 6.81 20.69 16.03
N MET A 88 7.03 21.23 14.83
CA MET A 88 7.36 22.65 14.75
C MET A 88 6.07 23.46 14.95
N HIS A 89 5.68 23.64 16.21
CA HIS A 89 5.02 24.89 16.60
C HIS A 89 6.12 25.94 16.69
N HIS A 90 6.30 26.74 15.64
CA HIS A 90 6.93 28.05 15.81
C HIS A 90 5.83 29.09 16.05
N VAL A 91 5.56 29.33 17.33
CA VAL A 91 5.05 30.60 17.86
C VAL A 91 6.26 31.43 18.28
N GLY A 92 6.26 32.72 17.95
CA GLY A 92 7.28 33.72 18.34
C GLY A 92 7.60 34.67 17.18
N THR A 93 6.78 35.69 16.90
CA THR A 93 6.82 37.07 17.42
C THR A 93 8.04 37.88 16.96
N GLU A 94 7.82 38.81 16.04
CA GLU A 94 8.17 40.25 16.15
C GLU A 94 7.08 41.06 15.45
#